data_AF-A0A533I2G9-F1
#
_entry.id   AF-A0A533I2G9-F1
#
_cell.length_a   1.000
_cell.length_b   1.000
_cell.length_c   1.000
_cell.angle_alpha   90.00
_cell.angle_beta   90.00
_cell.angle_gamma   90.00
#
_symmetry.space_group_name_H-M   'P 1'
#
loop_
_entity.id
_entity.type
_entity.pdbx_description
1 polymer ?
#
loop_
_entity_poly.entity_id
_entity_poly.type
_entity_poly.pdbx_seq_one_letter_code
_entity_poly.pdbx_strand_id
1 'polypeptide(L)'
;MSSIRILAAGLAAAALAGCAIPNERAVPDEVTFVGSRLSVYFSNGMQCHSDGVVGSASGSFDRCPIPARYDVTIHSGTLLPAGLAEPFADIVVTMPDGRWKLFKTPESRNWTARSADAGGL
;
A
#
# COMPACT_ATOMS: atom_id res chain seq x y z
N MET A 1 16.80 -16.07 65.49
CA MET A 1 16.35 -17.00 64.43
C MET A 1 15.74 -16.15 63.32
N SER A 2 16.28 -16.32 62.13
CA SER A 2 16.03 -15.51 60.93
C SER A 2 14.70 -15.89 60.28
N SER A 3 13.87 -14.92 59.88
CA SER A 3 12.68 -15.18 59.06
C SER A 3 12.70 -14.27 57.83
N ILE A 4 12.73 -14.95 56.69
CA ILE A 4 13.00 -14.49 55.33
C ILE A 4 11.84 -13.66 54.76
N ARG A 5 12.19 -12.55 54.10
CA ARG A 5 11.28 -11.74 53.26
C ARG A 5 11.04 -12.47 51.94
N ILE A 6 9.78 -12.67 51.55
CA ILE A 6 9.44 -13.10 50.19
C ILE A 6 8.65 -11.97 49.51
N LEU A 7 9.36 -11.25 48.64
CA LEU A 7 8.79 -10.34 47.65
C LEU A 7 8.17 -11.20 46.55
N ALA A 8 6.84 -11.19 46.41
CA ALA A 8 6.15 -11.77 45.27
C ALA A 8 5.59 -10.64 44.40
N ALA A 9 6.48 -9.96 43.65
CA ALA A 9 6.08 -9.11 42.55
C ALA A 9 6.04 -9.95 41.28
N GLY A 10 4.91 -10.63 41.05
CA GLY A 10 4.64 -11.36 39.81
C GLY A 10 4.35 -10.38 38.68
N LEU A 11 5.34 -10.11 37.85
CA LEU A 11 5.20 -9.42 36.56
C LEU A 11 4.46 -10.34 35.58
N ALA A 12 3.13 -10.23 35.53
CA ALA A 12 2.33 -10.82 34.46
C ALA A 12 2.29 -9.85 33.26
N ALA A 13 3.37 -9.80 32.48
CA ALA A 13 3.34 -9.20 31.15
C ALA A 13 2.85 -10.26 30.16
N ALA A 14 1.52 -10.42 30.05
CA ALA A 14 0.92 -11.28 29.03
C ALA A 14 1.20 -10.67 27.64
N ALA A 15 1.96 -11.41 26.84
CA ALA A 15 2.31 -11.05 25.48
C ALA A 15 1.04 -10.97 24.61
N LEU A 16 0.73 -9.78 24.09
CA LEU A 16 -0.17 -9.59 22.97
C LEU A 16 0.52 -10.13 21.71
N ALA A 17 0.58 -11.45 21.55
CA ALA A 17 0.94 -12.08 20.30
C ALA A 17 -0.23 -11.91 19.32
N GLY A 18 -0.41 -10.70 18.81
CA GLY A 18 -1.30 -10.47 17.66
C GLY A 18 -0.77 -11.26 16.46
N CYS A 19 -1.66 -11.89 15.71
CA CYS A 19 -1.32 -12.64 14.49
C CYS A 19 -0.66 -11.72 13.46
N ALA A 20 0.66 -11.58 13.48
CA ALA A 20 1.38 -10.88 12.44
C ALA A 20 1.44 -11.78 11.19
N ILE A 21 0.87 -11.32 10.08
CA ILE A 21 1.00 -11.99 8.79
C ILE A 21 2.45 -11.80 8.31
N PRO A 22 3.22 -12.87 8.07
CA PRO A 22 4.60 -12.72 7.63
C PRO A 22 4.63 -12.30 6.15
N ASN A 23 5.76 -11.73 5.72
CA ASN A 23 5.91 -11.13 4.39
C ASN A 23 5.63 -12.12 3.24
N GLU A 24 5.95 -13.39 3.42
CA GLU A 24 5.77 -14.44 2.42
C GLU A 24 4.29 -14.78 2.20
N ARG A 25 3.43 -14.45 3.16
CA ARG A 25 1.98 -14.67 3.10
C ARG A 25 1.18 -13.40 2.86
N ALA A 26 1.82 -12.24 2.93
CA ALA A 26 1.18 -10.97 2.64
C ALA A 26 0.68 -10.94 1.18
N VAL A 27 -0.48 -10.36 0.98
CA VAL A 27 -1.07 -10.09 -0.34
C VAL A 27 -1.30 -8.59 -0.51
N PRO A 28 -1.28 -8.07 -1.76
CA PRO A 28 -1.52 -6.66 -2.00
C PRO A 28 -3.02 -6.36 -1.79
N ASP A 29 -3.30 -5.39 -0.93
CA ASP A 29 -4.66 -5.03 -0.54
C ASP A 29 -5.16 -3.82 -1.31
N GLU A 30 -4.31 -2.81 -1.44
CA GLU A 30 -4.62 -1.51 -2.06
C GLU A 30 -3.40 -0.96 -2.81
N VAL A 31 -3.65 -0.15 -3.83
CA VAL A 31 -2.64 0.59 -4.57
C VAL A 31 -3.08 2.05 -4.74
N THR A 32 -2.14 2.97 -4.56
CA THR A 32 -2.31 4.38 -4.90
C THR A 32 -1.30 4.80 -5.94
N PHE A 33 -1.73 5.56 -6.94
CA PHE A 33 -0.84 6.14 -7.95
C PHE A 33 -1.10 7.64 -8.05
N VAL A 34 -0.14 8.43 -7.55
CA VAL A 34 -0.27 9.89 -7.42
C VAL A 34 0.97 10.55 -8.00
N GLY A 35 0.77 11.43 -9.00
CA GLY A 35 1.89 12.00 -9.77
C GLY A 35 2.65 10.88 -10.49
N SER A 36 3.89 10.65 -10.08
CA SER A 36 4.75 9.55 -10.56
C SER A 36 5.08 8.50 -9.49
N ARG A 37 4.44 8.58 -8.33
CA ARG A 37 4.67 7.68 -7.20
C ARG A 37 3.61 6.61 -7.15
N LEU A 38 4.03 5.36 -7.35
CA LEU A 38 3.22 4.18 -7.14
C LEU A 38 3.43 3.66 -5.72
N SER A 39 2.38 3.43 -4.96
CA SER A 39 2.46 2.77 -3.64
C SER A 39 1.51 1.59 -3.55
N VAL A 40 1.95 0.53 -2.89
CA VAL A 40 1.16 -0.66 -2.57
C VAL A 40 1.10 -0.84 -1.06
N TYR A 41 -0.09 -1.18 -0.57
CA TYR A 41 -0.34 -1.55 0.82
C TYR A 41 -0.66 -3.04 0.87
N PHE A 42 0.03 -3.77 1.74
CA PHE A 42 -0.13 -5.20 1.92
C PHE A 42 -0.95 -5.50 3.17
N SER A 43 -1.62 -6.65 3.17
CA SER A 43 -2.44 -7.18 4.28
C SER A 43 -1.75 -7.35 5.62
N ASN A 44 -0.41 -7.37 5.64
CA ASN A 44 0.36 -7.36 6.88
C ASN A 44 0.68 -5.95 7.40
N GLY A 45 0.12 -4.91 6.79
CA GLY A 45 0.36 -3.50 7.11
C GLY A 45 1.63 -2.92 6.47
N MET A 46 2.38 -3.71 5.70
CA MET A 46 3.56 -3.21 5.00
C MET A 46 3.16 -2.28 3.85
N GLN A 47 3.88 -1.19 3.70
CA GLN A 47 3.74 -0.27 2.58
C GLN A 47 5.04 -0.19 1.82
N CYS A 48 4.95 -0.31 0.50
CA CYS A 48 6.07 -0.13 -0.40
C CYS A 48 5.73 0.84 -1.53
N HIS A 49 6.73 1.42 -2.15
CA HIS A 49 6.54 2.41 -3.20
C HIS A 49 7.61 2.29 -4.29
N SER A 50 7.33 2.89 -5.43
CA SER A 50 8.30 3.19 -6.47
C SER A 50 8.06 4.61 -6.97
N ASP A 51 9.13 5.38 -7.08
CA ASP A 51 9.09 6.75 -7.59
C ASP A 51 9.48 6.81 -9.08
N GLY A 52 9.04 7.86 -9.78
CA GLY A 52 9.43 8.08 -11.17
C GLY A 52 8.75 7.16 -12.19
N VAL A 53 7.63 6.53 -11.81
CA VAL A 53 6.80 5.76 -12.73
C VAL A 53 6.08 6.72 -13.68
N VAL A 54 6.43 6.66 -14.96
CA VAL A 54 5.88 7.51 -16.02
C VAL A 54 5.51 6.67 -17.24
N GLY A 55 4.39 7.00 -17.89
CA GLY A 55 3.86 6.19 -18.98
C GLY A 55 3.51 4.77 -18.54
N SER A 56 3.40 3.86 -19.51
CA SER A 56 3.30 2.43 -19.20
C SER A 56 4.67 1.89 -18.80
N ALA A 57 4.77 1.30 -17.63
CA ALA A 57 6.05 0.92 -17.02
C ALA A 57 5.91 -0.33 -16.15
N SER A 58 6.99 -1.10 -16.04
CA SER A 58 7.08 -2.25 -15.14
C SER A 58 8.35 -2.18 -14.30
N GLY A 59 8.31 -2.74 -13.10
CA GLY A 59 9.41 -2.58 -12.15
C GLY A 59 9.24 -3.37 -10.86
N SER A 60 10.07 -3.02 -9.87
CA SER A 60 10.00 -3.54 -8.51
C SER A 60 9.87 -2.37 -7.54
N PHE A 61 9.24 -2.61 -6.39
CA PHE A 61 9.14 -1.58 -5.37
C PHE A 61 10.49 -1.32 -4.68
N ASP A 62 10.79 -0.05 -4.41
CA ASP A 62 12.07 0.41 -3.90
C ASP A 62 12.34 -0.10 -2.48
N ARG A 63 13.39 -0.90 -2.33
CA ARG A 63 13.83 -1.49 -1.05
C ARG A 63 12.68 -2.17 -0.28
N CYS A 64 11.72 -2.75 -0.99
CA CYS A 64 10.56 -3.38 -0.39
C CYS A 64 10.92 -4.76 0.20
N PRO A 65 10.61 -5.03 1.49
CA PRO A 65 10.86 -6.34 2.10
C PRO A 65 10.01 -7.47 1.50
N ILE A 66 8.89 -7.13 0.85
CA ILE A 66 8.12 -8.05 0.01
C ILE A 66 8.57 -7.79 -1.44
N PRO A 67 9.32 -8.70 -2.10
CA PRO A 67 9.88 -8.44 -3.42
C PRO A 67 8.84 -8.57 -4.56
N ALA A 68 7.70 -7.91 -4.39
CA ALA A 68 6.65 -7.80 -5.38
C ALA A 68 7.10 -6.89 -6.55
N ARG A 69 6.55 -7.18 -7.72
CA ARG A 69 6.75 -6.42 -8.95
C ARG A 69 5.46 -5.75 -9.36
N TYR A 70 5.58 -4.69 -10.16
CA TYR A 70 4.42 -4.02 -10.74
C TYR A 70 4.52 -3.95 -12.26
N ASP A 71 3.35 -3.91 -12.88
CA ASP A 71 3.13 -3.49 -14.27
C ASP A 71 2.02 -2.45 -14.27
N VAL A 72 2.28 -1.28 -14.86
CA VAL A 72 1.38 -0.13 -14.88
C VAL A 72 1.07 0.17 -16.34
N THR A 73 -0.21 0.18 -16.68
CA THR A 73 -0.72 0.65 -17.96
C THR A 73 -1.56 1.90 -17.73
N ILE A 74 -1.04 3.06 -18.14
CA ILE A 74 -1.75 4.33 -18.04
C ILE A 74 -2.63 4.52 -19.27
N HIS A 75 -3.92 4.65 -19.05
CA HIS A 75 -4.90 5.03 -20.05
C HIS A 75 -5.10 6.54 -19.96
N SER A 76 -4.43 7.27 -20.84
CA SER A 76 -4.72 8.68 -21.04
C SER A 76 -6.16 8.80 -21.55
N GLY A 77 -7.03 9.47 -20.79
CA GLY A 77 -8.35 9.85 -21.26
C GLY A 77 -8.21 10.85 -22.41
N THR A 78 -8.11 10.33 -23.64
CA THR A 78 -8.25 11.14 -24.84
C THR A 78 -9.67 11.69 -24.83
N LEU A 79 -9.86 12.95 -24.41
CA LEU A 79 -10.97 13.87 -24.74
C LEU A 79 -11.27 14.93 -23.66
N LEU A 80 -10.56 14.99 -22.53
CA LEU A 80 -10.71 16.12 -21.60
C LEU A 80 -9.57 17.13 -21.80
N PRO A 81 -9.85 18.45 -21.76
CA PRO A 81 -8.81 19.48 -21.76
C PRO A 81 -7.73 19.17 -20.73
N ALA A 82 -6.48 19.47 -21.06
CA ALA A 82 -5.36 19.31 -20.15
C ALA A 82 -5.71 19.90 -18.77
N GLY A 83 -5.76 19.05 -17.74
CA GLY A 83 -6.10 19.44 -16.37
C GLY A 83 -7.45 18.92 -15.81
N LEU A 84 -8.27 18.20 -16.59
CA LEU A 84 -9.59 17.73 -16.12
C LEU A 84 -9.80 16.20 -16.13
N ALA A 85 -8.89 15.41 -16.71
CA ALA A 85 -8.90 13.95 -16.58
C ALA A 85 -7.82 13.51 -15.59
N GLU A 86 -8.21 12.98 -14.42
CA GLU A 86 -7.30 12.13 -13.65
C GLU A 86 -6.95 10.91 -14.54
N PRO A 87 -5.68 10.65 -14.84
CA PRO A 87 -5.30 9.51 -15.66
C PRO A 87 -5.78 8.22 -14.99
N PHE A 88 -6.52 7.41 -15.75
CA PHE A 88 -6.93 6.08 -15.31
C PHE A 88 -5.76 5.11 -15.57
N ALA A 89 -5.40 4.26 -14.62
CA ALA A 89 -4.35 3.26 -14.81
C ALA A 89 -4.77 1.89 -14.29
N ASP A 90 -4.48 0.87 -15.09
CA ASP A 90 -4.50 -0.52 -14.68
C ASP A 90 -3.12 -0.87 -14.10
N ILE A 91 -3.10 -1.43 -12.89
CA ILE A 91 -1.88 -1.74 -12.17
C ILE A 91 -1.93 -3.19 -11.72
N VAL A 92 -1.04 -4.02 -12.25
CA VAL A 92 -0.87 -5.41 -11.83
C VAL A 92 0.25 -5.47 -10.81
N VAL A 93 -0.04 -5.98 -9.62
CA VAL A 93 0.99 -6.32 -8.63
C VAL A 93 1.18 -7.82 -8.62
N THR A 94 2.40 -8.27 -8.89
CA THR A 94 2.80 -9.68 -8.94
C THR A 94 3.69 -10.02 -7.75
N MET A 95 3.25 -10.98 -6.95
CA MET A 95 3.97 -11.52 -5.81
C MET A 95 5.12 -12.43 -6.23
N PRO A 96 6.11 -12.69 -5.35
CA PRO A 96 7.26 -13.53 -5.68
C PRO A 96 6.89 -14.99 -6.03
N ASP A 97 5.75 -15.46 -5.53
CA ASP A 97 5.20 -16.78 -5.83
C ASP A 97 4.40 -16.83 -7.15
N GLY A 98 4.36 -15.73 -7.90
CA GLY A 98 3.68 -15.61 -9.18
C GLY A 98 2.19 -15.27 -9.10
N ARG A 99 1.58 -15.25 -7.89
CA ARG A 99 0.21 -14.75 -7.73
C ARG A 99 0.17 -13.25 -8.05
N TRP A 100 -0.93 -12.79 -8.62
CA TRP A 100 -1.07 -11.38 -8.98
C TRP A 100 -2.46 -10.84 -8.67
N LYS A 101 -2.57 -9.52 -8.59
CA LYS A 101 -3.84 -8.80 -8.44
C LYS A 101 -3.84 -7.55 -9.30
N LEU A 102 -4.96 -7.28 -9.96
CA LEU A 102 -5.20 -6.08 -10.75
C LEU A 102 -5.88 -5.02 -9.89
N PHE A 103 -5.35 -3.80 -9.97
CA PHE A 103 -5.87 -2.59 -9.37
C PHE A 103 -6.20 -1.57 -10.46
N LYS A 104 -7.21 -0.75 -10.19
CA LYS A 104 -7.68 0.31 -11.08
C LYS A 104 -7.60 1.63 -10.34
N THR A 105 -6.86 2.58 -10.87
CA THR A 105 -6.66 3.91 -10.25
C THR A 105 -7.13 5.02 -11.19
N PRO A 106 -7.73 6.11 -10.68
CA PRO A 106 -8.30 6.21 -9.32
C PRO A 106 -9.44 5.20 -9.14
N GLU A 107 -9.58 4.61 -7.94
CA GLU A 107 -10.85 3.94 -7.60
C GLU A 107 -11.95 4.99 -7.70
N SER A 108 -13.04 4.69 -8.42
CA SER A 108 -14.14 5.62 -8.72
C SER A 108 -14.88 6.21 -7.51
N ARG A 109 -14.41 5.95 -6.29
CA ARG A 109 -15.09 6.26 -5.02
C ARG A 109 -14.90 7.68 -4.49
N ASN A 110 -14.16 8.59 -5.13
CA ASN A 110 -13.88 9.88 -4.46
C ASN A 110 -13.69 11.13 -5.33
N TRP A 111 -14.38 11.24 -6.47
CA TRP A 111 -14.45 12.53 -7.18
C TRP A 111 -15.12 13.63 -6.34
N THR A 112 -16.04 13.26 -5.45
CA THR A 112 -16.78 14.22 -4.61
C THR A 112 -16.00 14.75 -3.41
N ALA A 113 -15.04 14.01 -2.84
CA ALA A 113 -14.27 14.51 -1.69
C ALA A 113 -13.15 15.49 -2.10
N ARG A 114 -12.41 15.21 -3.17
CA ARG A 114 -11.31 16.09 -3.62
C ARG A 114 -11.79 17.44 -4.17
N SER A 115 -13.02 17.49 -4.67
CA SER A 115 -13.64 18.74 -5.13
C SER A 115 -14.05 19.66 -3.97
N ALA A 116 -14.24 19.13 -2.75
CA ALA A 116 -14.59 19.92 -1.58
C ALA A 116 -13.36 20.64 -0.97
N ASP A 117 -12.16 20.09 -1.15
CA ASP A 117 -10.92 20.67 -0.59
C ASP A 117 -10.32 21.77 -1.49
N ALA A 118 -10.71 21.83 -2.76
CA ALA A 118 -10.25 22.84 -3.72
C ALA A 118 -11.18 24.08 -3.83
N GLY A 119 -12.26 24.12 -3.03
CA GLY A 119 -13.29 25.17 -3.08
C GLY A 119 -13.40 26.04 -1.82
N GLY A 120 -12.39 26.05 -0.95
CA GLY A 120 -12.41 26.76 0.32
C GLY A 120 -11.53 28.01 0.35
N LEU A 121 -12.11 29.14 -0.13
CA LEU A 121 -11.81 30.55 0.20
C LEU A 121 -10.37 31.08 0.01
#